data_AF-A0A1M7YMB0-F1
#
_entry.id   AF-A0A1M7YMB0-F1
#
_cell.length_a   1.000
_cell.length_b   1.000
_cell.length_c   1.000
_cell.angle_alpha   90.00
_cell.angle_beta   90.00
_cell.angle_gamma   90.00
#
_symmetry.space_group_name_H-M   'P 1'
#
loop_
_entity.id
_entity.type
_entity.pdbx_description
1 polymer ?
#
loop_
_entity_poly.entity_id
_entity_poly.type
_entity_poly.pdbx_seq_one_letter_code
_entity_poly.pdbx_strand_id
1 'polypeptide(L)'
;MWFSLLEKNYTGIPYLETQKINRDFIKYNNLNICDLLINNITCGCYTQLCLNEFYIPTKAAYTNRNFIHDNLITGFDKEHRQFKLLGYNKENKLSLSTVAFEEVEKAFLTIDSLLDNSLGVGSMDYVTHIFMLTKKEGISYTLDKICIKEALVDYLYGNSYDEKFRMINNPNRKKLFGMNVYPELSRHFLERDSRALNDIRILHLIYEHKKVMVMRIRFLFDNKCMKEDSLLLDEFMEIEKKALVLRNLHIKYLISKETLILDIIAADLISLYKEERILIEKLIKLF
;
A
#
# COMPACT_ATOMS: atom_id res chain seq x y z
N MET A 1 -7.59 11.83 11.74
CA MET A 1 -8.21 11.18 10.57
C MET A 1 -7.51 9.83 10.33
N TRP A 2 -8.15 8.79 9.78
CA TRP A 2 -7.45 7.51 9.50
C TRP A 2 -6.63 7.64 8.21
N PHE A 3 -5.33 7.29 8.24
CA PHE A 3 -4.55 7.06 7.03
C PHE A 3 -4.97 5.69 6.48
N SER A 4 -5.86 5.67 5.48
CA SER A 4 -6.27 4.43 4.85
C SER A 4 -5.14 3.91 3.96
N LEU A 5 -4.40 2.92 4.47
CA LEU A 5 -3.42 2.12 3.73
C LEU A 5 -3.98 0.76 3.30
N LEU A 6 -5.27 0.53 3.56
CA LEU A 6 -5.83 -0.82 3.66
C LEU A 6 -6.83 -1.14 2.55
N GLU A 7 -7.11 -0.20 1.64
CA GLU A 7 -7.93 -0.48 0.47
C GLU A 7 -7.06 -1.10 -0.62
N LYS A 8 -6.93 -2.43 -0.56
CA LYS A 8 -6.34 -3.21 -1.66
C LYS A 8 -7.35 -3.32 -2.78
N ASN A 9 -7.23 -2.44 -3.76
CA ASN A 9 -8.05 -2.47 -4.94
C ASN A 9 -7.21 -2.83 -6.17
N TYR A 10 -7.28 -4.08 -6.60
CA TYR A 10 -6.64 -4.54 -7.84
C TYR A 10 -7.51 -4.31 -9.08
N THR A 11 -8.73 -3.77 -8.93
CA THR A 11 -9.60 -3.47 -10.06
C THR A 11 -9.05 -2.32 -10.88
N GLY A 12 -9.27 -2.38 -12.20
CA GLY A 12 -8.84 -1.32 -13.12
C GLY A 12 -7.36 -1.33 -13.50
N ILE A 13 -6.55 -2.28 -13.01
CA ILE A 13 -5.15 -2.45 -13.45
C ILE A 13 -5.15 -3.10 -14.85
N PRO A 14 -4.65 -2.44 -15.92
CA PRO A 14 -4.78 -2.95 -17.28
C PRO A 14 -4.15 -4.33 -17.51
N TYR A 15 -3.00 -4.58 -16.88
CA TYR A 15 -2.20 -5.80 -17.05
C TYR A 15 -2.56 -6.91 -16.07
N LEU A 16 -3.55 -6.70 -15.20
CA LEU A 16 -3.91 -7.65 -14.15
C LEU A 16 -5.39 -7.99 -14.26
N GLU A 17 -5.68 -9.28 -14.39
CA GLU A 17 -7.01 -9.81 -14.11
C GLU A 17 -7.10 -10.11 -12.62
N THR A 18 -8.16 -9.60 -12.00
CA THR A 18 -8.45 -9.84 -10.59
C THR A 18 -9.80 -10.50 -10.48
N GLN A 19 -9.83 -11.65 -9.84
CA GLN A 19 -11.05 -12.28 -9.36
C GLN A 19 -10.98 -12.31 -7.83
N LYS A 20 -12.13 -12.20 -7.16
CA LYS A 20 -12.19 -12.34 -5.71
C LYS A 20 -13.33 -13.27 -5.32
N ILE A 21 -13.06 -14.17 -4.39
CA ILE A 21 -14.07 -15.02 -3.78
C ILE A 21 -14.08 -14.77 -2.27
N ASN A 22 -15.26 -14.72 -1.68
CA ASN A 22 -15.37 -14.61 -0.23
C ASN A 22 -14.91 -15.94 0.41
N ARG A 23 -14.23 -15.87 1.55
CA ARG A 23 -13.80 -17.05 2.31
C ARG A 23 -14.96 -17.95 2.73
N ASP A 24 -16.11 -17.36 3.01
CA ASP A 24 -17.36 -18.07 3.29
C ASP A 24 -17.76 -19.00 2.14
N PHE A 25 -17.44 -18.64 0.90
CA PHE A 25 -17.68 -19.51 -0.26
C PHE A 25 -16.90 -20.82 -0.15
N ILE A 26 -15.65 -20.79 0.33
CA ILE A 26 -14.84 -21.99 0.56
C ILE A 26 -15.50 -22.86 1.63
N LYS A 27 -15.91 -22.25 2.73
CA LYS A 27 -16.53 -22.92 3.88
C LYS A 27 -17.87 -23.55 3.53
N TYR A 28 -18.81 -22.79 2.97
CA TYR A 28 -20.17 -23.26 2.69
C TYR A 28 -20.23 -24.29 1.56
N ASN A 29 -19.21 -24.36 0.70
CA ASN A 29 -19.11 -25.38 -0.36
C ASN A 29 -18.12 -26.51 0.00
N ASN A 30 -17.60 -26.54 1.23
CA ASN A 30 -16.65 -27.55 1.71
C ASN A 30 -15.45 -27.75 0.75
N LEU A 31 -14.89 -26.65 0.24
CA LEU A 31 -13.74 -26.68 -0.67
C LEU A 31 -12.44 -26.78 0.13
N ASN A 32 -11.50 -27.62 -0.33
CA ASN A 32 -10.16 -27.64 0.25
C ASN A 32 -9.35 -26.43 -0.23
N ILE A 33 -8.87 -25.61 0.71
CA ILE A 33 -8.12 -24.40 0.39
C ILE A 33 -6.78 -24.70 -0.28
N CYS A 34 -6.09 -25.78 0.12
CA CYS A 34 -4.81 -26.14 -0.49
C CYS A 34 -4.99 -26.56 -1.95
N ASP A 35 -6.03 -27.36 -2.25
CA ASP A 35 -6.34 -27.75 -3.63
C ASP A 35 -6.67 -26.53 -4.50
N LEU A 36 -7.45 -25.58 -3.97
CA LEU A 36 -7.73 -24.32 -4.66
C LEU A 36 -6.43 -23.56 -4.97
N LEU A 37 -5.55 -23.38 -3.98
CA LEU A 37 -4.28 -22.67 -4.16
C LEU A 37 -3.38 -23.37 -5.19
N ILE A 38 -3.28 -24.70 -5.14
CA ILE A 38 -2.50 -25.50 -6.11
C ILE A 38 -3.07 -25.33 -7.52
N ASN A 39 -4.39 -25.42 -7.67
CA ASN A 39 -5.06 -25.27 -8.96
C ASN A 39 -4.86 -23.87 -9.54
N ASN A 40 -5.00 -22.83 -8.72
CA ASN A 40 -4.76 -21.45 -9.13
C ASN A 40 -3.34 -21.27 -9.66
N ILE A 41 -2.32 -21.68 -8.90
CA ILE A 41 -0.93 -21.58 -9.33
C ILE A 41 -0.68 -22.37 -10.62
N THR A 42 -1.25 -23.57 -10.74
CA THR A 42 -1.13 -24.42 -11.94
C THR A 42 -1.68 -23.72 -13.19
N CYS A 43 -2.74 -22.92 -13.02
CA CYS A 43 -3.35 -22.11 -14.08
C CYS A 43 -2.65 -20.75 -14.30
N GLY A 44 -1.48 -20.50 -13.70
CA GLY A 44 -0.78 -19.21 -13.81
C GLY A 44 -1.45 -18.08 -13.00
N CYS A 45 -2.28 -18.43 -12.02
CA CYS A 45 -3.00 -17.49 -11.18
C CYS A 45 -2.40 -17.43 -9.78
N TYR A 46 -1.78 -16.29 -9.43
CA TYR A 46 -1.27 -16.05 -8.09
C TYR A 46 -2.41 -15.78 -7.12
N THR A 47 -2.28 -16.22 -5.87
CA THR A 47 -3.36 -16.07 -4.89
C THR A 47 -2.91 -15.26 -3.69
N GLN A 48 -3.56 -14.11 -3.46
CA GLN A 48 -3.37 -13.31 -2.27
C GLN A 48 -4.53 -13.49 -1.31
N LEU A 49 -4.23 -13.81 -0.05
CA LEU A 49 -5.23 -14.04 0.98
C LEU A 49 -4.69 -13.71 2.36
N CYS A 50 -5.58 -13.40 3.29
CA CYS A 50 -5.22 -13.32 4.70
C CYS A 50 -5.04 -14.72 5.29
N LEU A 51 -3.98 -14.86 6.09
CA LEU A 51 -3.68 -16.03 6.91
C LEU A 51 -3.46 -15.58 8.36
N ASN A 52 -3.78 -16.43 9.33
CA ASN A 52 -3.37 -16.21 10.70
C ASN A 52 -1.88 -16.55 10.84
N GLU A 53 -1.03 -15.53 10.86
CA GLU A 53 0.43 -15.66 10.89
C GLU A 53 0.97 -16.33 12.17
N PHE A 54 0.14 -16.55 13.19
CA PHE A 54 0.48 -17.41 14.33
C PHE A 54 0.98 -18.80 13.90
N TYR A 55 0.47 -19.31 12.76
CA TYR A 55 0.78 -20.65 12.25
C TYR A 55 1.83 -20.66 11.15
N ILE A 56 2.45 -19.53 10.81
CA ILE A 56 3.39 -19.44 9.68
C ILE A 56 4.82 -19.26 10.21
N PRO A 57 5.69 -20.30 10.20
CA PRO A 57 7.01 -20.30 10.86
C PRO A 57 7.94 -19.15 10.49
N THR A 58 7.82 -18.63 9.28
CA THR A 58 8.69 -17.57 8.77
C THR A 58 8.28 -16.16 9.20
N LYS A 59 7.16 -16.02 9.92
CA LYS A 59 6.56 -14.72 10.29
C LYS A 59 6.87 -14.34 11.73
N ALA A 60 6.92 -13.03 12.00
CA ALA A 60 7.16 -12.50 13.35
C ALA A 60 6.11 -12.95 14.38
N ALA A 61 4.87 -13.17 13.93
CA ALA A 61 3.75 -13.57 14.78
C ALA A 61 3.75 -15.07 15.15
N TYR A 62 4.60 -15.89 14.49
CA TYR A 62 4.61 -17.34 14.67
C TYR A 62 4.70 -17.73 16.14
N THR A 63 3.73 -18.52 16.62
CA THR A 63 3.60 -18.98 18.02
C THR A 63 3.53 -17.89 19.10
N ASN A 64 3.55 -16.60 18.72
CA ASN A 64 3.60 -15.46 19.64
C ASN A 64 2.24 -14.79 19.81
N ARG A 65 1.51 -14.58 18.71
CA ARG A 65 0.20 -13.91 18.72
C ARG A 65 -0.64 -14.28 17.50
N ASN A 66 -1.97 -14.29 17.66
CA ASN A 66 -2.87 -14.31 16.51
C ASN A 66 -2.71 -13.01 15.72
N PHE A 67 -2.48 -13.13 14.42
CA PHE A 67 -2.27 -11.97 13.56
C PHE A 67 -2.77 -12.27 12.15
N ILE A 68 -3.92 -11.68 11.82
CA ILE A 68 -4.51 -11.81 10.49
C ILE A 68 -3.75 -10.85 9.57
N HIS A 69 -3.05 -11.40 8.59
CA HIS A 69 -2.26 -10.60 7.68
C HIS A 69 -2.28 -11.18 6.27
N ASP A 70 -2.14 -10.31 5.28
CA ASP A 70 -2.08 -10.69 3.88
C ASP A 70 -0.78 -11.41 3.52
N ASN A 71 -0.93 -12.40 2.66
CA ASN A 71 0.14 -13.22 2.14
C ASN A 71 -0.11 -13.51 0.66
N LEU A 72 0.94 -13.52 -0.16
CA LEU A 72 0.84 -13.87 -1.58
C LEU A 72 1.44 -15.27 -1.81
N ILE A 73 0.60 -16.21 -2.22
CA ILE A 73 1.03 -17.53 -2.70
C ILE A 73 1.53 -17.39 -4.14
N THR A 74 2.79 -17.77 -4.34
CA THR A 74 3.53 -17.59 -5.60
C THR A 74 3.90 -18.90 -6.29
N GLY A 75 3.73 -20.03 -5.60
CA GLY A 75 4.13 -21.34 -6.09
C GLY A 75 3.79 -22.44 -5.10
N PHE A 76 4.06 -23.69 -5.48
CA PHE A 76 4.04 -24.84 -4.59
C PHE A 76 5.08 -25.88 -5.00
N ASP A 77 5.39 -26.77 -4.08
CA ASP A 77 6.14 -28.00 -4.26
C ASP A 77 5.27 -29.16 -3.76
N LYS A 78 4.84 -30.02 -4.69
CA LYS A 78 3.93 -31.13 -4.38
C LYS A 78 4.66 -32.30 -3.72
N GLU A 79 5.94 -32.50 -4.03
CA GLU A 79 6.75 -33.57 -3.45
C GLU A 79 6.98 -33.31 -1.95
N HIS A 80 7.37 -32.07 -1.63
CA HIS A 80 7.62 -31.65 -0.25
C HIS A 80 6.39 -31.11 0.48
N ARG A 81 5.23 -31.02 -0.21
CA ARG A 81 3.95 -30.47 0.31
C ARG A 81 4.11 -29.06 0.90
N GLN A 82 4.71 -28.15 0.14
CA GLN A 82 4.98 -26.77 0.58
C GLN A 82 4.46 -25.73 -0.40
N PHE A 83 3.89 -24.65 0.10
CA PHE A 83 3.62 -23.44 -0.67
C PHE A 83 4.82 -22.50 -0.65
N LYS A 84 5.05 -21.78 -1.75
CA LYS A 84 5.94 -20.62 -1.80
C LYS A 84 5.13 -19.36 -1.50
N LEU A 85 5.52 -18.62 -0.49
CA LEU A 85 4.81 -17.46 0.03
C LEU A 85 5.72 -16.22 -0.05
N LEU A 86 5.19 -15.11 -0.56
CA LEU A 86 5.83 -13.80 -0.50
C LEU A 86 5.16 -12.97 0.59
N GLY A 87 5.98 -12.43 1.51
CA GLY A 87 5.51 -11.55 2.57
C GLY A 87 6.65 -11.04 3.46
N TYR A 88 6.32 -10.21 4.44
CA TYR A 88 7.30 -9.76 5.43
C TYR A 88 7.66 -10.91 6.38
N ASN A 89 8.95 -11.11 6.61
CA ASN A 89 9.47 -12.12 7.53
C ASN A 89 9.65 -11.56 8.96
N LYS A 90 10.21 -12.36 9.87
CA LYS A 90 10.48 -11.96 11.25
C LYS A 90 11.44 -10.77 11.40
N GLU A 91 12.29 -10.49 10.43
CA GLU A 91 13.16 -9.30 10.37
C GLU A 91 12.49 -8.09 9.68
N ASN A 92 11.18 -8.15 9.41
CA ASN A 92 10.43 -7.15 8.64
C ASN A 92 10.98 -6.91 7.22
N LYS A 93 11.56 -7.94 6.60
CA LYS A 93 11.99 -7.92 5.20
C LYS A 93 11.00 -8.64 4.31
N LEU A 94 10.60 -8.00 3.21
CA LEU A 94 9.83 -8.66 2.16
C LEU A 94 10.71 -9.77 1.55
N SER A 95 10.27 -11.02 1.67
CA SER A 95 11.05 -12.16 1.21
C SER A 95 10.14 -13.32 0.80
N LEU A 96 10.69 -14.20 -0.03
CA LEU A 96 10.07 -15.49 -0.34
C LEU A 96 10.41 -16.49 0.76
N SER A 97 9.41 -17.24 1.19
CA SER A 97 9.54 -18.37 2.10
C SER A 97 8.76 -19.58 1.61
N THR A 98 8.99 -20.73 2.23
CA THR A 98 8.17 -21.92 2.05
C THR A 98 7.44 -22.25 3.34
N VAL A 99 6.23 -22.79 3.21
CA VAL A 99 5.32 -23.12 4.34
C VAL A 99 4.60 -24.42 4.01
N ALA A 100 4.46 -25.32 4.98
CA ALA A 100 3.78 -26.60 4.75
C ALA A 100 2.29 -26.39 4.40
N PHE A 101 1.70 -27.28 3.61
CA PHE A 101 0.29 -27.21 3.23
C PHE A 101 -0.64 -27.18 4.46
N GLU A 102 -0.35 -28.02 5.45
CA GLU A 102 -1.14 -28.16 6.67
C GLU A 102 -1.10 -26.88 7.53
N GLU A 103 0.03 -26.17 7.52
CA GLU A 103 0.18 -24.90 8.23
C GLU A 103 -0.65 -23.79 7.55
N VAL A 104 -0.66 -23.75 6.22
CA VAL A 104 -1.49 -22.80 5.46
C VAL A 104 -2.98 -23.09 5.66
N GLU A 105 -3.39 -24.36 5.60
CA GLU A 105 -4.78 -24.76 5.85
C GLU A 105 -5.23 -24.36 7.26
N LYS A 106 -4.41 -24.65 8.28
CA LYS A 106 -4.68 -24.26 9.67
C LYS A 106 -4.72 -22.73 9.84
N ALA A 107 -3.78 -22.02 9.24
CA ALA A 107 -3.74 -20.57 9.27
C ALA A 107 -4.98 -19.94 8.61
N PHE A 108 -5.51 -20.58 7.57
CA PHE A 108 -6.72 -20.15 6.89
C PHE A 108 -7.96 -20.42 7.75
N LEU A 109 -8.19 -21.66 8.20
CA LEU A 109 -9.43 -22.05 8.89
C LEU A 109 -9.64 -21.35 10.23
N THR A 110 -8.56 -20.89 10.89
CA THR A 110 -8.64 -20.24 12.20
C THR A 110 -9.07 -18.77 12.15
N ILE A 111 -9.09 -18.14 10.97
CA ILE A 111 -9.43 -16.72 10.82
C ILE A 111 -10.87 -16.45 11.23
N ASP A 112 -11.84 -17.27 10.82
CA ASP A 112 -13.27 -17.00 11.05
C ASP A 112 -13.56 -16.75 12.54
N SER A 113 -13.00 -17.60 13.42
CA SER A 113 -13.13 -17.46 14.87
C SER A 113 -12.55 -16.17 15.44
N LEU A 114 -11.56 -15.58 14.75
CA LEU A 114 -10.94 -14.31 15.11
C LEU A 114 -11.76 -13.13 14.58
N LEU A 115 -12.42 -13.29 13.43
CA LEU A 115 -13.22 -12.23 12.83
C LEU A 115 -14.47 -11.91 13.65
N ASP A 116 -15.15 -12.94 14.18
CA ASP A 116 -16.31 -12.79 15.06
C ASP A 116 -16.00 -11.98 16.33
N ASN A 117 -14.73 -11.99 16.76
CA ASN A 117 -14.24 -11.26 17.92
C ASN A 117 -13.54 -9.93 17.57
N SER A 118 -13.45 -9.57 16.29
CA SER A 118 -12.70 -8.40 15.83
C SER A 118 -13.62 -7.19 15.58
N LEU A 119 -13.35 -6.08 16.25
CA LEU A 119 -14.06 -4.80 16.10
C LEU A 119 -13.84 -4.21 14.68
N GLY A 120 -14.60 -4.69 13.69
CA GLY A 120 -14.67 -4.11 12.34
C GLY A 120 -13.59 -4.57 11.35
N VAL A 121 -12.64 -5.42 11.73
CA VAL A 121 -11.64 -6.00 10.79
C VAL A 121 -12.32 -7.02 9.87
N GLY A 122 -13.33 -7.73 10.37
CA GLY A 122 -14.13 -8.69 9.61
C GLY A 122 -15.02 -8.11 8.50
N SER A 123 -15.09 -6.79 8.32
CA SER A 123 -15.81 -6.18 7.19
C SER A 123 -14.89 -5.70 6.07
N MET A 124 -13.57 -5.83 6.22
CA MET A 124 -12.61 -5.37 5.21
C MET A 124 -12.42 -6.42 4.12
N ASP A 125 -12.64 -6.02 2.86
CA ASP A 125 -12.56 -6.92 1.70
C ASP A 125 -11.26 -7.71 1.63
N TYR A 126 -10.11 -7.10 1.96
CA TYR A 126 -8.82 -7.79 1.90
C TYR A 126 -8.68 -8.93 2.92
N VAL A 127 -9.48 -8.90 4.00
CA VAL A 127 -9.51 -9.92 5.05
C VAL A 127 -10.50 -11.03 4.68
N THR A 128 -11.67 -10.66 4.18
CA THR A 128 -12.79 -11.56 3.92
C THR A 128 -12.73 -12.26 2.56
N HIS A 129 -11.85 -11.83 1.66
CA HIS A 129 -11.73 -12.38 0.31
C HIS A 129 -10.35 -12.98 0.03
N ILE A 130 -10.37 -13.97 -0.86
CA ILE A 130 -9.22 -14.53 -1.55
C ILE A 130 -9.15 -13.84 -2.91
N PHE A 131 -8.02 -13.20 -3.21
CA PHE A 131 -7.77 -12.51 -4.47
C PHE A 131 -6.95 -13.40 -5.39
N MET A 132 -7.47 -13.64 -6.58
CA MET A 132 -6.86 -14.42 -7.65
C MET A 132 -6.36 -13.43 -8.70
N LEU A 133 -5.04 -13.45 -8.92
CA LEU A 133 -4.29 -12.45 -9.65
C LEU A 133 -3.61 -13.11 -10.85
N THR A 134 -4.13 -12.85 -12.05
CA THR A 134 -3.60 -13.40 -13.30
C THR A 134 -3.03 -12.27 -14.15
N LYS A 135 -1.79 -12.42 -14.61
CA LYS A 135 -1.20 -11.46 -15.55
C LYS A 135 -1.91 -11.60 -16.90
N LYS A 136 -2.40 -10.49 -17.44
CA LYS A 136 -2.97 -10.45 -18.78
C LYS A 136 -1.84 -10.31 -19.80
N GLU A 137 -1.86 -11.16 -20.82
CA GLU A 137 -0.94 -11.09 -21.95
C GLU A 137 -1.58 -10.31 -23.11
N GLY A 138 -0.75 -9.73 -23.98
CA GLY A 138 -1.22 -9.02 -25.17
C GLY A 138 -1.94 -7.69 -24.91
N ILE A 139 -1.92 -7.18 -23.68
CA ILE A 139 -2.48 -5.87 -23.35
C ILE A 139 -1.52 -4.77 -23.80
N SER A 140 -2.05 -3.78 -24.53
CA SER A 140 -1.38 -2.51 -24.80
C SER A 140 -2.02 -1.43 -23.93
N TYR A 141 -1.23 -0.77 -23.09
CA TYR A 141 -1.65 0.42 -22.36
C TYR A 141 -0.61 1.52 -22.57
N THR A 142 -0.99 2.52 -23.37
CA THR A 142 -0.12 3.64 -23.72
C THR A 142 -0.16 4.70 -22.62
N LEU A 143 0.96 5.39 -22.44
CA LEU A 143 1.04 6.53 -21.53
C LEU A 143 0.06 7.63 -21.93
N ASP A 144 -0.85 7.99 -21.01
CA ASP A 144 -1.81 9.08 -21.20
C ASP A 144 -1.35 10.33 -20.45
N LYS A 145 -0.88 11.32 -21.21
CA LYS A 145 -0.40 12.60 -20.68
C LYS A 145 -1.52 13.44 -20.06
N ILE A 146 -2.74 13.34 -20.59
CA ILE A 146 -3.91 14.07 -20.08
C ILE A 146 -4.25 13.52 -18.71
N CYS A 147 -4.34 12.19 -18.59
CA CYS A 147 -4.58 11.52 -17.31
C CYS A 147 -3.52 11.89 -16.25
N ILE A 148 -2.24 11.94 -16.63
CA ILE A 148 -1.17 12.36 -15.70
C ILE A 148 -1.35 13.81 -15.24
N LYS A 149 -1.63 14.73 -16.18
CA LYS A 149 -1.85 16.15 -15.85
C LYS A 149 -3.04 16.32 -14.91
N GLU A 150 -4.15 15.64 -15.18
CA GLU A 150 -5.34 15.67 -14.32
C GLU A 150 -5.06 15.10 -12.93
N ALA A 151 -4.31 14.01 -12.83
CA ALA A 151 -3.90 13.43 -11.54
C ALA A 151 -2.99 14.38 -10.73
N LEU A 152 -2.11 15.13 -11.40
CA LEU A 152 -1.29 16.17 -10.75
C LEU A 152 -2.15 17.33 -10.24
N VAL A 153 -3.16 17.75 -11.01
CA VAL A 153 -4.12 18.78 -10.60
C VAL A 153 -4.92 18.31 -9.38
N ASP A 154 -5.41 17.07 -9.39
CA ASP A 154 -6.12 16.50 -8.25
C ASP A 154 -5.23 16.41 -7.01
N TYR A 155 -3.97 16.00 -7.18
CA TYR A 155 -2.99 16.00 -6.10
C TYR A 155 -2.79 17.43 -5.55
N LEU A 156 -2.57 18.43 -6.41
CA LEU A 156 -2.29 19.82 -6.03
C LEU A 156 -3.42 20.46 -5.21
N TYR A 157 -4.68 20.23 -5.60
CA TYR A 157 -5.85 20.81 -4.93
C TYR A 157 -6.46 19.88 -3.88
N GLY A 158 -5.96 18.65 -3.77
CA GLY A 158 -6.49 17.62 -2.89
C GLY A 158 -7.93 17.22 -3.22
N ASN A 159 -8.25 17.18 -4.52
CA ASN A 159 -9.54 16.72 -5.00
C ASN A 159 -9.67 15.21 -4.74
N SER A 160 -10.85 14.78 -4.32
CA SER A 160 -11.11 13.36 -4.10
C SER A 160 -11.59 12.70 -5.39
N TYR A 161 -11.07 11.49 -5.67
CA TYR A 161 -11.63 10.63 -6.70
C TYR A 161 -13.11 10.33 -6.43
N ASP A 162 -13.52 10.18 -5.16
CA ASP A 162 -14.92 9.91 -4.80
C ASP A 162 -15.86 11.02 -5.30
N GLU A 163 -15.39 12.26 -5.40
CA GLU A 163 -16.19 13.37 -5.91
C GLU A 163 -16.41 13.31 -7.42
N LYS A 164 -15.44 12.77 -8.17
CA LYS A 164 -15.56 12.54 -9.61
C LYS A 164 -16.46 11.35 -9.94
N PHE A 165 -16.54 10.37 -9.03
CA PHE A 165 -17.27 9.12 -9.22
C PHE A 165 -18.44 8.96 -8.24
N ARG A 166 -19.18 10.04 -7.97
CA ARG A 166 -20.38 10.07 -7.11
C ARG A 166 -21.46 9.06 -7.50
N MET A 167 -21.48 8.67 -8.77
CA MET A 167 -22.35 7.61 -9.30
C MET A 167 -22.05 6.23 -8.72
N ILE A 168 -20.82 6.00 -8.24
CA ILE A 168 -20.38 4.73 -7.64
C ILE A 168 -20.60 4.78 -6.13
N ASN A 169 -20.12 5.84 -5.48
CA ASN A 169 -20.17 5.98 -4.02
C ASN A 169 -20.34 7.44 -3.60
N ASN A 170 -20.98 7.66 -2.44
CA ASN A 170 -21.01 8.98 -1.83
C ASN A 170 -19.60 9.42 -1.38
N PRO A 171 -19.21 10.68 -1.62
CA PRO A 171 -17.88 11.16 -1.23
C PRO A 171 -17.65 11.05 0.27
N ASN A 172 -16.56 10.42 0.66
CA ASN A 172 -16.19 10.36 2.07
C ASN A 172 -15.57 11.68 2.51
N ARG A 173 -16.40 12.56 3.08
CA ARG A 173 -15.99 13.88 3.61
C ARG A 173 -14.99 13.81 4.76
N LYS A 174 -14.71 12.62 5.30
CA LYS A 174 -13.72 12.39 6.36
C LYS A 174 -12.36 11.94 5.83
N LYS A 175 -12.15 11.81 4.51
CA LYS A 175 -10.85 11.50 3.91
C LYS A 175 -10.19 12.78 3.38
N LEU A 176 -8.88 12.90 3.55
CA LEU A 176 -8.05 13.94 2.92
C LEU A 176 -7.27 13.32 1.77
N PHE A 177 -7.02 14.13 0.74
CA PHE A 177 -6.35 13.72 -0.49
C PHE A 177 -5.27 14.74 -0.88
N GLY A 178 -4.35 14.28 -1.73
CA GLY A 178 -3.35 15.14 -2.35
C GLY A 178 -2.51 15.93 -1.35
N MET A 179 -2.29 17.21 -1.64
CA MET A 179 -1.48 18.09 -0.80
C MET A 179 -2.18 18.53 0.50
N ASN A 180 -3.49 18.29 0.65
CA ASN A 180 -4.21 18.61 1.89
C ASN A 180 -3.81 17.69 3.07
N VAL A 181 -3.05 16.61 2.80
CA VAL A 181 -2.52 15.72 3.84
C VAL A 181 -1.41 16.36 4.68
N TYR A 182 -0.62 17.30 4.13
CA TYR A 182 0.56 17.84 4.83
C TYR A 182 0.18 18.69 6.04
N PRO A 183 -0.75 19.66 5.93
CA PRO A 183 -1.13 20.47 7.09
C PRO A 183 -1.78 19.64 8.19
N GLU A 184 -2.62 18.67 7.82
CA GLU A 184 -3.24 17.76 8.79
C GLU A 184 -2.19 16.88 9.49
N LEU A 185 -1.22 16.35 8.73
CA LEU A 185 -0.16 15.54 9.31
C LEU A 185 0.74 16.35 10.24
N SER A 186 1.11 17.57 9.84
CA SER A 186 1.83 18.52 10.69
C SER A 186 1.06 18.77 11.99
N ARG A 187 -0.26 18.98 11.92
CA ARG A 187 -1.12 19.18 13.08
C ARG A 187 -1.12 17.96 14.01
N HIS A 188 -1.22 16.75 13.45
CA HIS A 188 -1.15 15.51 14.24
C HIS A 188 0.19 15.34 14.98
N PHE A 189 1.31 15.74 14.37
CA PHE A 189 2.61 15.72 15.04
C PHE A 189 2.72 16.76 16.15
N LEU A 190 2.19 17.97 15.96
CA LEU A 190 2.14 19.02 17.01
C LEU A 190 1.27 18.60 18.19
N GLU A 191 0.09 18.05 17.91
CA GLU A 191 -0.88 17.57 18.91
C GLU A 191 -0.45 16.27 19.59
N ARG A 192 0.68 15.68 19.17
CA ARG A 192 1.20 14.41 19.71
C ARG A 192 0.21 13.26 19.57
N ASP A 193 -0.53 13.25 18.45
CA ASP A 193 -1.52 12.22 18.18
C ASP A 193 -0.85 10.85 18.08
N SER A 194 -1.09 9.99 19.08
CA SER A 194 -0.50 8.65 19.18
C SER A 194 -0.64 7.80 17.91
N ARG A 195 -1.67 8.04 17.10
CA ARG A 195 -1.87 7.34 15.81
C ARG A 195 -0.80 7.71 14.80
N ALA A 196 -0.46 8.99 14.70
CA ALA A 196 0.62 9.46 13.84
C ALA A 196 2.00 9.08 14.40
N LEU A 197 2.16 9.20 15.72
CA LEU A 197 3.44 8.98 16.38
C LEU A 197 3.91 7.53 16.32
N ASN A 198 2.99 6.57 16.42
CA ASN A 198 3.32 5.14 16.51
C ASN A 198 3.35 4.41 15.16
N ASP A 199 3.01 5.08 14.05
CA ASP A 199 2.98 4.47 12.72
C ASP A 199 4.10 5.02 11.82
N ILE A 200 5.22 4.30 11.78
CA ILE A 200 6.39 4.60 10.94
C ILE A 200 6.05 4.75 9.45
N ARG A 201 4.95 4.13 8.99
CA ARG A 201 4.58 4.12 7.57
C ARG A 201 4.18 5.51 7.08
N ILE A 202 3.67 6.38 7.96
CA ILE A 202 3.10 7.66 7.55
C ILE A 202 4.14 8.55 6.84
N LEU A 203 5.30 8.80 7.46
CA LEU A 203 6.37 9.56 6.79
C LEU A 203 7.16 8.73 5.79
N HIS A 204 7.14 7.40 5.90
CA HIS A 204 7.70 6.53 4.87
C HIS A 204 6.98 6.71 3.52
N LEU A 205 5.66 6.80 3.53
CA LEU A 205 4.86 7.00 2.32
C LEU A 205 5.09 8.37 1.68
N ILE A 206 5.26 9.42 2.49
CA ILE A 206 5.64 10.74 1.97
C ILE A 206 6.97 10.64 1.22
N TYR A 207 7.97 9.98 1.80
CA TYR A 207 9.25 9.71 1.15
C TYR A 207 9.09 8.88 -0.14
N GLU A 208 8.42 7.73 -0.08
CA GLU A 208 8.22 6.87 -1.25
C GLU A 208 7.48 7.60 -2.38
N HIS A 209 6.48 8.41 -2.04
CA HIS A 209 5.80 9.26 -3.01
C HIS A 209 6.78 10.21 -3.71
N LYS A 210 7.69 10.88 -3.00
CA LYS A 210 8.67 11.78 -3.63
C LYS A 210 9.65 11.05 -4.51
N LYS A 211 10.15 9.91 -4.04
CA LYS A 211 11.02 9.04 -4.84
C LYS A 211 10.34 8.61 -6.14
N VAL A 212 9.10 8.16 -6.07
CA VAL A 212 8.32 7.76 -7.25
C VAL A 212 8.03 8.97 -8.15
N MET A 213 7.77 10.16 -7.60
CA MET A 213 7.60 11.38 -8.39
C MET A 213 8.86 11.76 -9.16
N VAL A 214 10.05 11.69 -8.55
CA VAL A 214 11.33 11.90 -9.23
C VAL A 214 11.52 10.89 -10.36
N MET A 215 11.26 9.60 -10.11
CA MET A 215 11.34 8.55 -11.13
C MET A 215 10.38 8.80 -12.30
N ARG A 216 9.15 9.23 -12.02
CA ARG A 216 8.14 9.56 -13.04
C ARG A 216 8.56 10.75 -13.88
N ILE A 217 9.04 11.83 -13.26
CA ILE A 217 9.47 13.04 -13.97
C ILE A 217 10.67 12.74 -14.88
N ARG A 218 11.66 12.00 -14.36
CA ARG A 218 12.81 11.50 -15.13
C ARG A 218 12.33 10.73 -16.37
N PHE A 219 11.46 9.74 -16.16
CA PHE A 219 10.91 8.94 -17.24
C PHE A 219 10.21 9.81 -18.30
N LEU A 220 9.40 10.79 -17.88
CA LEU A 220 8.68 11.67 -18.79
C LEU A 220 9.62 12.58 -19.60
N PHE A 221 10.72 13.05 -19.02
CA PHE A 221 11.75 13.82 -19.75
C PHE A 221 12.54 12.93 -20.72
N ASP A 222 13.06 11.79 -20.25
CA ASP A 222 13.86 10.87 -21.07
C ASP A 222 13.08 10.36 -22.29
N ASN A 223 11.77 10.19 -22.15
CA ASN A 223 10.87 9.75 -23.22
C ASN A 223 10.19 10.89 -23.98
N LYS A 224 10.64 12.15 -23.80
CA LYS A 224 10.12 13.35 -24.50
C LYS A 224 8.59 13.49 -24.38
N CYS A 225 8.05 13.06 -23.24
CA CYS A 225 6.62 13.10 -22.97
C CYS A 225 6.15 14.47 -22.49
N MET A 226 7.06 15.32 -22.00
CA MET A 226 6.83 16.72 -21.66
C MET A 226 8.09 17.55 -21.93
N LYS A 227 8.00 18.88 -21.91
CA LYS A 227 9.16 19.74 -22.10
C LYS A 227 10.18 19.51 -20.98
N GLU A 228 11.41 19.20 -21.34
CA GLU A 228 12.50 18.98 -20.39
C GLU A 228 12.85 20.27 -19.62
N ASP A 229 13.06 20.12 -18.31
CA ASP A 229 13.51 21.16 -17.40
C ASP A 229 14.40 20.52 -16.31
N SER A 230 15.72 20.50 -16.55
CA SER A 230 16.67 19.84 -15.66
C SER A 230 16.68 20.47 -14.26
N LEU A 231 16.51 21.79 -14.17
CA LEU A 231 16.47 22.50 -12.89
C LEU A 231 15.26 22.06 -12.08
N LEU A 232 14.09 21.93 -12.71
CA LEU A 232 12.89 21.45 -12.04
C LEU A 232 13.09 20.04 -11.47
N LEU A 233 13.75 19.14 -12.21
CA LEU A 233 14.02 17.79 -11.74
C LEU A 233 15.01 17.76 -10.56
N ASP A 234 16.03 18.61 -10.58
CA ASP A 234 16.93 18.78 -9.44
C ASP A 234 16.17 19.32 -8.21
N GLU A 235 15.25 20.28 -8.38
CA GLU A 235 14.37 20.75 -7.30
C GLU A 235 13.51 19.61 -6.71
N PHE A 236 12.95 18.72 -7.54
CA PHE A 236 12.20 17.55 -7.05
C PHE A 236 13.09 16.54 -6.32
N MET A 237 14.35 16.35 -6.73
CA MET A 237 15.31 15.52 -6.02
C MET A 237 15.63 16.08 -4.63
N GLU A 238 15.67 17.41 -4.46
CA GLU A 238 15.82 18.02 -3.14
C GLU A 238 14.60 17.78 -2.24
N ILE A 239 13.38 17.85 -2.78
CA ILE A 239 12.16 17.48 -2.05
C ILE A 239 12.17 16.00 -1.64
N GLU A 240 12.66 15.10 -2.49
CA GLU A 240 12.87 13.69 -2.11
C GLU A 240 13.82 13.55 -0.93
N LYS A 241 14.97 14.24 -0.96
CA LYS A 241 15.95 14.22 0.15
C LYS A 241 15.34 14.75 1.45
N LYS A 242 14.59 15.85 1.40
CA LYS A 242 13.88 16.40 2.57
C LYS A 242 12.85 15.42 3.14
N ALA A 243 12.08 14.74 2.27
CA ALA A 243 11.14 13.72 2.71
C ALA A 243 11.84 12.50 3.36
N LEU A 244 13.03 12.12 2.87
CA LEU A 244 13.85 11.09 3.49
C LEU A 244 14.33 11.52 4.90
N VAL A 245 14.73 12.78 5.07
CA VAL A 245 15.10 13.35 6.39
C VAL A 245 13.91 13.28 7.35
N LEU A 246 12.72 13.72 6.94
CA LEU A 246 11.49 13.60 7.73
C LEU A 246 11.24 12.17 8.21
N ARG A 247 11.31 11.19 7.29
CA ARG A 247 11.17 9.76 7.62
C ARG A 247 12.19 9.33 8.68
N ASN A 248 13.45 9.73 8.52
CA ASN A 248 14.52 9.35 9.45
C ASN A 248 14.37 10.03 10.82
N LEU A 249 13.88 11.27 10.86
CA LEU A 249 13.54 11.96 12.11
C LEU A 249 12.45 11.22 12.87
N HIS A 250 11.42 10.71 12.20
CA HIS A 250 10.38 9.94 12.86
C HIS A 250 10.90 8.61 13.42
N ILE A 251 11.78 7.91 12.69
CA ILE A 251 12.49 6.74 13.23
C ILE A 251 13.32 7.12 14.45
N LYS A 252 14.06 8.23 14.39
CA LYS A 252 14.86 8.73 15.51
C LYS A 252 13.97 8.97 16.72
N TYR A 253 12.83 9.64 16.55
CA TYR A 253 11.85 9.84 17.62
C TYR A 253 11.33 8.50 18.17
N LEU A 254 11.00 7.52 17.32
CA LEU A 254 10.50 6.22 17.77
C LEU A 254 11.49 5.51 18.71
N ILE A 255 12.79 5.73 18.52
CA ILE A 255 13.88 5.19 19.33
C ILE A 255 14.18 6.08 20.56
N SER A 256 14.43 7.38 20.36
CA SER A 256 14.89 8.29 21.41
C SER A 256 13.79 8.85 22.30
N LYS A 257 12.55 8.86 21.80
CA LYS A 257 11.37 9.53 22.39
C LYS A 257 11.55 11.04 22.63
N GLU A 258 12.55 11.66 22.00
CA GLU A 258 12.83 13.09 22.13
C GLU A 258 11.73 13.94 21.46
N THR A 259 10.96 14.67 22.26
CA THR A 259 9.75 15.37 21.80
C THR A 259 10.05 16.55 20.86
N LEU A 260 11.20 17.21 20.98
CA LEU A 260 11.59 18.30 20.08
C LEU A 260 11.64 17.87 18.61
N ILE A 261 11.95 16.59 18.36
CA ILE A 261 11.97 16.02 17.00
C ILE A 261 10.59 16.16 16.32
N LEU A 262 9.50 16.03 17.07
CA LEU A 262 8.16 16.12 16.50
C LEU A 262 7.80 17.56 16.08
N ASP A 263 8.31 18.56 16.79
CA ASP A 263 8.14 19.97 16.41
C ASP A 263 8.91 20.28 15.12
N ILE A 264 10.12 19.73 14.98
CA ILE A 264 10.91 19.79 13.76
C ILE A 264 10.16 19.11 12.61
N ILE A 265 9.66 17.88 12.80
CA ILE A 265 8.87 17.16 11.79
C ILE A 265 7.67 17.98 11.31
N ALA A 266 6.93 18.59 12.24
CA ALA A 266 5.77 19.40 11.91
C ALA A 266 6.15 20.63 11.07
N ALA A 267 7.18 21.38 11.48
CA ALA A 267 7.66 22.54 10.73
C ALA A 267 8.16 22.16 9.33
N ASP A 268 8.95 21.08 9.23
CA ASP A 268 9.52 20.61 7.97
C ASP A 268 8.45 20.09 7.01
N LEU A 269 7.37 19.47 7.51
CA LEU A 269 6.22 19.08 6.69
C LEU A 269 5.56 20.29 6.02
N ILE A 270 5.43 21.41 6.73
CA ILE A 270 4.87 22.65 6.17
C ILE A 270 5.83 23.29 5.16
N SER A 271 7.14 23.25 5.41
CA SER A 271 8.14 23.72 4.42
C SER A 271 8.05 22.88 3.15
N LEU A 272 8.08 21.55 3.29
CA LEU A 272 7.99 20.60 2.19
C LEU A 272 6.71 20.81 1.36
N TYR A 273 5.58 21.03 2.03
CA TYR A 273 4.29 21.34 1.39
C TYR A 273 4.38 22.60 0.52
N LYS A 274 4.93 23.71 1.05
CA LYS A 274 5.01 24.98 0.33
C LYS A 274 5.92 24.87 -0.90
N GLU A 275 7.07 24.23 -0.72
CA GLU A 275 8.04 24.02 -1.80
C GLU A 275 7.45 23.12 -2.89
N GLU A 276 6.89 21.97 -2.51
CA GLU A 276 6.31 21.02 -3.48
C GLU A 276 5.18 21.66 -4.27
N ARG A 277 4.36 22.49 -3.62
CA ARG A 277 3.21 23.12 -4.28
C ARG A 277 3.66 23.92 -5.50
N ILE A 278 4.71 24.72 -5.33
CA ILE A 278 5.31 25.53 -6.39
C ILE A 278 5.86 24.61 -7.50
N LEU A 279 6.53 23.52 -7.14
CA LEU A 279 7.11 22.60 -8.13
C LEU A 279 6.03 21.87 -8.94
N ILE A 280 4.94 21.43 -8.31
CA ILE A 280 3.82 20.78 -9.00
C ILE A 280 3.11 21.78 -9.93
N GLU A 281 2.92 23.03 -9.51
CA GLU A 281 2.38 24.10 -10.35
C GLU A 281 3.28 24.39 -11.58
N LYS A 282 4.61 24.36 -11.42
CA LYS A 282 5.56 24.44 -12.55
C LYS A 282 5.43 23.22 -13.46
N LEU A 283 5.42 22.01 -12.89
CA LEU A 283 5.37 20.74 -13.62
C LEU A 283 4.12 20.63 -14.51
N ILE A 284 2.94 21.00 -14.00
CA ILE A 284 1.67 20.98 -14.74
C ILE A 284 1.74 21.85 -16.01
N LYS A 285 2.54 22.93 -16.02
CA LYS A 285 2.70 23.83 -17.17
C LYS A 285 3.58 23.24 -18.29
N LEU A 286 4.28 22.13 -18.03
CA LEU A 286 5.11 21.43 -19.03
C LEU A 286 4.33 20.42 -19.87
N PHE A 287 3.09 20.12 -19.48
CA PHE A 287 2.12 19.32 -20.23
C PHE A 287 1.26 20.20 -21.15
#